data_AF-H2CST7-F1
#
_entry.id   AF-H2CST7-F1
#
_cell.length_a   1.000
_cell.length_b   1.000
_cell.length_c   1.000
_cell.angle_alpha   90.00
_cell.angle_beta   90.00
_cell.angle_gamma   90.00
#
_symmetry.space_group_name_H-M   'P 1'
#
loop_
_entity.id
_entity.type
_entity.pdbx_description
1 polymer ?
#
loop_
_entity_poly.entity_id
_entity_poly.type
_entity_poly.pdbx_seq_one_letter_code
_entity_poly.pdbx_strand_id
1 'polypeptide(L)'
;YEDIHKTKVNSLLNEASRAIGICNSAKNTVKGLINILENPQKFKTQRESYDVKLRQYEEKKEAFRGCLLNKNRKNLDQIKKINNEIRDLLEKLKCSQDCQTNVYFDMIKIYLVDFKKMPYENYDTFIKQYKKSYLSGVDMIRKIEEQIVNPVTINAIKFTQKEMGYIIDRFEYHLQKVKHSIDQVTALSDGVKPNQVTKNRLKEYYFNIGNYYSIFKFGKDSLNMLNKALIHKEKIVHNLLGELFGHLEERISKLIDSEYFITESNNIISQSEETLKLAEDVYDKNTKLIEDLTLYPHLEINEFKKDYDNNVEDLRESIIYIQSYVSSIKSAYRYNVLEKESVESKRKNISANSNAQKKVDELLSIIDSISYSNFSVAENFQKMKDYYKEIEKLKIKILQLIEAIKKYQQHVEELINKEKAVAILKEDINKIIEYIKGIIEKLKQLISANKDFDKIFQQVEQLINEALFNKDQFEHNKNDLHTKMK
;
A
#
# COMPACT_ATOMS: atom_id res chain seq x y z
N TYR A 1 64.84 36.60 -25.41
CA TYR A 1 63.67 35.73 -25.16
C TYR A 1 64.06 34.55 -24.27
N GLU A 2 65.04 33.73 -24.66
CA GLU A 2 65.48 32.54 -23.90
C GLU A 2 65.90 32.85 -22.46
N ASP A 3 66.57 33.98 -22.23
CA ASP A 3 66.99 34.39 -20.89
C ASP A 3 65.80 34.72 -19.96
N ILE A 4 64.79 35.48 -20.41
CA ILE A 4 63.57 35.76 -19.63
C ILE A 4 62.79 34.48 -19.35
N HIS A 5 62.65 33.61 -20.36
CA HIS A 5 61.96 32.34 -20.17
C HIS A 5 62.67 31.46 -19.13
N LYS A 6 63.99 31.31 -19.26
CA LYS A 6 64.78 30.45 -18.36
C LYS A 6 64.86 30.98 -16.94
N THR A 7 65.00 32.30 -16.76
CA THR A 7 65.20 32.91 -15.44
C THR A 7 63.88 33.26 -14.74
N LYS A 8 62.88 33.79 -15.46
CA LYS A 8 61.65 34.31 -14.84
C LYS A 8 60.47 33.34 -14.93
N VAL A 9 60.23 32.71 -16.08
CA VAL A 9 59.08 31.80 -16.24
C VAL A 9 59.28 30.52 -15.41
N ASN A 10 60.47 29.91 -15.47
CA ASN A 10 60.77 28.73 -14.66
C ASN A 10 60.79 29.03 -13.14
N SER A 11 61.34 30.19 -12.75
CA SER A 11 61.31 30.63 -11.35
C SER A 11 59.88 30.80 -10.85
N LEU A 12 59.02 31.48 -11.63
CA LEU A 12 57.61 31.66 -11.30
C LEU A 12 56.87 30.31 -11.20
N LEU A 13 57.14 29.37 -12.11
CA LEU A 13 56.55 28.03 -12.06
C LEU A 13 56.93 27.28 -10.77
N ASN A 14 58.19 27.34 -10.38
CA ASN A 14 58.69 26.72 -9.14
C ASN A 14 58.08 27.40 -7.90
N GLU A 15 57.95 28.72 -7.89
CA GLU A 15 57.33 29.48 -6.81
C GLU A 15 55.84 29.18 -6.67
N ALA A 16 55.12 29.06 -7.79
CA ALA A 16 53.73 28.64 -7.80
C ALA A 16 53.57 27.22 -7.24
N SER A 17 54.43 26.29 -7.64
CA SER A 17 54.46 24.92 -7.11
C SER A 17 54.73 24.91 -5.59
N ARG A 18 55.71 25.70 -5.12
CA ARG A 18 56.01 25.86 -3.70
C ARG A 18 54.82 26.44 -2.93
N ALA A 19 54.15 27.45 -3.48
CA ALA A 19 52.96 28.04 -2.88
C ALA A 19 51.80 27.04 -2.75
N ILE A 20 51.59 26.18 -3.75
CA ILE A 20 50.65 25.05 -3.66
C ILE A 20 51.08 24.08 -2.55
N GLY A 21 52.38 23.75 -2.50
CA GLY A 21 52.95 22.83 -1.51
C GLY A 21 52.71 23.27 -0.05
N ILE A 22 52.79 24.58 0.22
CA ILE A 22 52.51 25.14 1.55
C ILE A 22 51.07 24.86 2.01
N CYS A 23 50.11 24.80 1.09
CA CYS A 23 48.70 24.56 1.41
C CYS A 23 48.33 23.07 1.48
N ASN A 24 49.29 22.14 1.36
CA ASN A 24 49.03 20.70 1.36
C ASN A 24 48.45 20.18 2.70
N SER A 25 48.85 20.73 3.84
CA SER A 25 48.28 20.35 5.14
C SER A 25 46.78 20.68 5.19
N ALA A 26 46.41 21.91 4.80
CA ALA A 26 45.01 22.33 4.69
C ALA A 26 44.22 21.49 3.68
N LYS A 27 44.81 21.15 2.53
CA LYS A 27 44.22 20.21 1.55
C LYS A 27 43.89 18.87 2.19
N ASN A 28 44.82 18.30 2.97
CA ASN A 28 44.63 17.00 3.62
C ASN A 28 43.54 17.06 4.71
N THR A 29 43.45 18.17 5.45
CA THR A 29 42.35 18.40 6.41
C THR A 29 40.98 18.41 5.71
N VAL A 30 40.85 19.18 4.63
CA VAL A 30 39.61 19.23 3.83
C VAL A 30 39.28 17.86 3.25
N LYS A 31 40.27 17.14 2.69
CA LYS A 31 40.09 15.78 2.18
C LYS A 31 39.60 14.81 3.27
N GLY A 32 40.11 14.94 4.49
CA GLY A 32 39.66 14.15 5.64
C GLY A 32 38.17 14.37 5.93
N LEU A 33 37.72 15.62 5.94
CA LEU A 33 36.30 15.97 6.15
C LEU A 33 35.41 15.47 5.01
N ILE A 34 35.82 15.65 3.74
CA ILE A 34 35.10 15.10 2.57
C ILE A 34 34.92 13.58 2.72
N ASN A 35 35.99 12.86 3.06
CA ASN A 35 35.93 11.41 3.22
C ASN A 35 34.98 10.95 4.35
N ILE A 36 34.80 11.77 5.38
CA ILE A 36 33.86 11.48 6.48
C ILE A 36 32.43 11.77 6.04
N LEU A 37 32.18 12.92 5.40
CA LEU A 37 30.85 13.38 5.01
C LEU A 37 30.23 12.57 3.86
N GLU A 38 31.06 12.00 2.98
CA GLU A 38 30.62 11.19 1.83
C GLU A 38 30.38 9.72 2.14
N ASN A 39 30.76 9.25 3.34
CA ASN A 39 30.72 7.85 3.67
C ASN A 39 30.02 7.62 5.01
N PRO A 40 28.77 7.11 5.00
CA PRO A 40 28.00 6.83 6.21
C PRO A 40 28.73 5.93 7.21
N GLN A 41 29.50 4.93 6.75
CA GLN A 41 30.25 4.02 7.64
C GLN A 41 31.39 4.74 8.36
N LYS A 42 32.09 5.65 7.68
CA LYS A 42 33.10 6.49 8.34
C LYS A 42 32.44 7.46 9.31
N PHE A 43 31.31 8.04 8.94
CA PHE A 43 30.57 8.94 9.81
C PHE A 43 30.08 8.26 11.10
N LYS A 44 29.61 7.00 11.04
CA LYS A 44 29.16 6.23 12.22
C LYS A 44 30.20 6.08 13.33
N THR A 45 31.49 6.21 13.01
CA THR A 45 32.58 6.17 14.00
C THR A 45 32.85 7.51 14.68
N GLN A 46 32.21 8.59 14.21
CA GLN A 46 32.33 9.94 14.76
C GLN A 46 31.31 10.15 15.88
N ARG A 47 31.70 10.95 16.88
CA ARG A 47 30.81 11.34 18.00
C ARG A 47 30.03 12.63 17.73
N GLU A 48 30.53 13.48 16.84
CA GLU A 48 29.90 14.76 16.51
C GLU A 48 28.77 14.57 15.50
N SER A 49 27.77 15.46 15.54
CA SER A 49 26.65 15.45 14.59
C SER A 49 27.08 15.85 13.18
N TYR A 50 26.25 15.48 12.19
CA TYR A 50 26.55 15.70 10.78
C TYR A 50 26.70 17.20 10.48
N ASP A 51 25.81 18.03 11.03
CA ASP A 51 25.82 19.49 10.82
C ASP A 51 27.06 20.17 11.40
N VAL A 52 27.62 19.65 12.49
CA VAL A 52 28.90 20.15 13.04
C VAL A 52 30.04 19.84 12.08
N LYS A 53 30.11 18.61 11.57
CA LYS A 53 31.12 18.22 10.56
C LYS A 53 30.96 19.00 9.25
N LEU A 54 29.73 19.28 8.84
CA LEU A 54 29.44 20.09 7.65
C LEU A 54 29.91 21.54 7.82
N ARG A 55 29.66 22.17 8.97
CA ARG A 55 30.19 23.52 9.27
C ARG A 55 31.72 23.55 9.29
N GLN A 56 32.36 22.56 9.92
CA GLN A 56 33.81 22.41 9.88
C GLN A 56 34.32 22.29 8.44
N TYR A 57 33.63 21.53 7.57
CA TYR A 57 33.98 21.42 6.16
C TYR A 57 33.96 22.79 5.46
N GLU A 58 32.89 23.57 5.59
CA GLU A 58 32.77 24.88 4.92
C GLU A 58 33.88 25.84 5.37
N GLU A 59 34.18 25.91 6.67
CA GLU A 59 35.27 26.74 7.20
C GLU A 59 36.63 26.32 6.65
N LYS A 60 36.95 25.02 6.67
CA LYS A 60 38.24 24.51 6.19
C LYS A 60 38.37 24.61 4.68
N LYS A 61 37.27 24.50 3.93
CA LYS A 61 37.23 24.71 2.48
C LYS A 61 37.64 26.14 2.12
N GLU A 62 37.04 27.13 2.77
CA GLU A 62 37.38 28.54 2.52
C GLU A 62 38.79 28.88 3.01
N ALA A 63 39.23 28.33 4.15
CA ALA A 63 40.61 28.50 4.60
C ALA A 63 41.63 27.94 3.59
N PHE A 64 41.34 26.77 2.98
CA PHE A 64 42.19 26.18 1.95
C PHE A 64 42.22 27.05 0.68
N ARG A 65 41.08 27.52 0.19
CA ARG A 65 40.99 28.44 -0.96
C ARG A 65 41.75 29.75 -0.68
N GLY A 66 41.57 30.31 0.51
CA GLY A 66 42.26 31.49 0.99
C GLY A 66 43.78 31.29 1.04
N CYS A 67 44.26 30.13 1.51
CA CYS A 67 45.68 29.78 1.48
C CYS A 67 46.25 29.83 0.05
N LEU A 68 45.60 29.16 -0.89
CA LEU A 68 46.06 29.09 -2.29
C LEU A 68 46.18 30.49 -2.90
N LEU A 69 45.17 31.34 -2.69
CA LEU A 69 45.18 32.72 -3.20
C LEU A 69 46.26 33.56 -2.53
N ASN A 70 46.30 33.56 -1.19
CA ASN A 70 47.20 34.43 -0.42
C ASN A 70 48.67 34.09 -0.66
N LYS A 71 49.02 32.81 -0.81
CA LYS A 71 50.40 32.39 -1.11
C LYS A 71 50.82 32.67 -2.56
N ASN A 72 49.87 32.84 -3.48
CA ASN A 72 50.15 33.16 -4.88
C ASN A 72 50.03 34.66 -5.23
N ARG A 73 49.67 35.56 -4.30
CA ARG A 73 49.52 37.00 -4.62
C ARG A 73 50.78 37.61 -5.25
N LYS A 74 51.96 37.32 -4.68
CA LYS A 74 53.24 37.80 -5.24
C LYS A 74 53.52 37.24 -6.64
N ASN A 75 53.09 36.00 -6.90
CA ASN A 75 53.23 35.36 -8.20
C ASN A 75 52.37 36.08 -9.25
N LEU A 76 51.19 36.60 -8.87
CA LEU A 76 50.35 37.42 -9.77
C LEU A 76 51.03 38.74 -10.16
N ASP A 77 51.69 39.41 -9.21
CA ASP A 77 52.47 40.63 -9.50
C ASP A 77 53.64 40.33 -10.46
N GLN A 78 54.29 39.18 -10.28
CA GLN A 78 55.38 38.74 -11.15
C GLN A 78 54.89 38.43 -12.57
N ILE A 79 53.71 37.84 -12.74
CA ILE A 79 53.07 37.66 -14.06
C ILE A 79 52.90 39.00 -14.77
N LYS A 80 52.43 40.04 -14.06
CA LYS A 80 52.26 41.38 -14.63
C LYS A 80 53.59 41.97 -15.11
N LYS A 81 54.66 41.81 -14.32
CA LYS A 81 56.01 42.25 -14.71
C LYS A 81 56.52 41.55 -15.96
N ILE A 82 56.40 40.21 -16.01
CA ILE A 82 56.79 39.41 -17.18
C ILE A 82 56.01 39.85 -18.43
N ASN A 83 54.70 40.10 -18.30
CA ASN A 83 53.88 40.56 -19.42
C ASN A 83 54.36 41.91 -19.98
N ASN A 84 54.73 42.86 -19.12
CA ASN A 84 55.27 44.15 -19.55
C ASN A 84 56.63 43.98 -20.24
N GLU A 85 57.52 43.16 -19.67
CA GLU A 85 58.83 42.90 -20.28
C GLU A 85 58.73 42.22 -21.65
N ILE A 86 57.73 41.36 -21.86
CA ILE A 86 57.45 40.77 -23.18
C ILE A 86 57.05 41.88 -24.17
N ARG A 87 56.22 42.86 -23.76
CA ARG A 87 55.86 44.00 -24.62
C ARG A 87 57.07 44.87 -24.98
N ASP A 88 57.99 45.06 -24.03
CA ASP A 88 59.23 45.80 -24.23
C ASP A 88 60.19 45.04 -25.15
N LEU A 89 60.27 43.71 -25.02
CA LEU A 89 61.04 42.87 -25.94
C LEU A 89 60.51 42.96 -27.37
N LEU A 90 59.19 42.93 -27.56
CA LEU A 90 58.58 43.08 -28.88
C LEU A 90 58.77 44.49 -29.46
N GLU A 91 59.08 45.52 -28.65
CA GLU A 91 59.42 46.84 -29.17
C GLU A 91 60.76 46.83 -29.94
N LYS A 92 61.65 45.91 -29.59
CA LYS A 92 62.98 45.76 -30.20
C LYS A 92 62.93 45.14 -31.61
N LEU A 93 61.75 44.79 -32.12
CA LEU A 93 61.58 44.39 -33.51
C LEU A 93 61.94 45.55 -34.45
N LYS A 94 62.66 45.25 -35.55
CA LYS A 94 63.20 46.26 -36.47
C LYS A 94 62.13 47.03 -37.26
N CYS A 95 61.01 46.40 -37.58
CA CYS A 95 59.92 47.00 -38.36
C CYS A 95 59.13 48.03 -37.52
N SER A 96 58.53 49.04 -38.15
CA SER A 96 57.72 50.06 -37.45
C SER A 96 56.32 50.18 -38.02
N GLN A 97 56.16 50.60 -39.28
CA GLN A 97 54.86 50.74 -39.94
C GLN A 97 54.43 49.46 -40.69
N ASP A 98 55.37 48.79 -41.36
CA ASP A 98 55.10 47.63 -42.21
C ASP A 98 55.74 46.35 -41.67
N CYS A 99 55.21 45.86 -40.54
CA CYS A 99 55.63 44.59 -39.97
C CYS A 99 54.91 43.41 -40.64
N GLN A 100 55.68 42.44 -41.13
CA GLN A 100 55.16 41.21 -41.75
C GLN A 100 54.38 40.34 -40.74
N THR A 101 53.29 39.73 -41.19
CA THR A 101 52.35 38.94 -40.36
C THR A 101 52.44 37.43 -40.57
N ASN A 102 53.42 36.95 -41.34
CA ASN A 102 53.60 35.53 -41.67
C ASN A 102 53.63 34.62 -40.43
N VAL A 103 54.45 34.95 -39.43
CA VAL A 103 54.57 34.15 -38.19
C VAL A 103 53.23 34.09 -37.44
N TYR A 104 52.48 35.19 -37.41
CA TYR A 104 51.16 35.23 -36.78
C TYR A 104 50.18 34.26 -37.45
N PHE A 105 50.10 34.26 -38.79
CA PHE A 105 49.21 33.37 -39.52
C PHE A 105 49.67 31.89 -39.50
N ASP A 106 50.97 31.64 -39.47
CA ASP A 106 51.49 30.28 -39.33
C ASP A 106 51.18 29.70 -37.94
N MET A 107 51.29 30.52 -36.88
CA MET A 107 50.87 30.09 -35.53
C MET A 107 49.37 29.81 -35.45
N ILE A 108 48.51 30.62 -36.11
CA ILE A 108 47.07 30.34 -36.18
C ILE A 108 46.83 28.96 -36.80
N LYS A 109 47.48 28.61 -37.92
CA LYS A 109 47.32 27.29 -38.56
C LYS A 109 47.73 26.16 -37.60
N ILE A 110 48.84 26.31 -36.89
CA ILE A 110 49.31 25.34 -35.89
C ILE A 110 48.27 25.18 -34.77
N TYR A 111 47.74 26.28 -34.24
CA TYR A 111 46.73 26.24 -33.18
C TYR A 111 45.44 25.55 -33.63
N LEU A 112 44.98 25.80 -34.86
CA LEU A 112 43.81 25.11 -35.41
C LEU A 112 44.02 23.60 -35.53
N VAL A 113 45.23 23.14 -35.87
CA VAL A 113 45.56 21.70 -35.87
C VAL A 113 45.47 21.13 -34.45
N ASP A 114 45.95 21.86 -33.44
CA ASP A 114 45.87 21.42 -32.04
C ASP A 114 44.44 21.41 -31.49
N PHE A 115 43.59 22.36 -31.90
CA PHE A 115 42.18 22.39 -31.49
C PHE A 115 41.44 21.15 -31.98
N LYS A 116 41.70 20.70 -33.21
CA LYS A 116 41.10 19.47 -33.76
C LYS A 116 41.46 18.20 -32.97
N LYS A 117 42.56 18.21 -32.19
CA LYS A 117 42.94 17.08 -31.33
C LYS A 117 42.12 17.01 -30.03
N MET A 118 41.40 18.07 -29.67
CA MET A 118 40.57 18.09 -28.47
C MET A 118 39.14 17.61 -28.76
N PRO A 119 38.60 16.63 -28.03
CA PRO A 119 37.28 16.10 -28.27
C PRO A 119 36.19 16.99 -27.63
N TYR A 120 35.97 18.19 -28.16
CA TYR A 120 35.01 19.17 -27.62
C TYR A 120 33.58 18.58 -27.52
N GLU A 121 33.08 17.98 -28.59
CA GLU A 121 31.71 17.42 -28.65
C GLU A 121 31.48 16.31 -27.62
N ASN A 122 32.51 15.51 -27.31
CA ASN A 122 32.40 14.48 -26.28
C ASN A 122 32.24 15.10 -24.90
N TYR A 123 32.96 16.20 -24.61
CA TYR A 123 32.81 16.91 -23.34
C TYR A 123 31.47 17.62 -23.23
N ASP A 124 30.99 18.24 -24.30
CA ASP A 124 29.68 18.91 -24.35
C ASP A 124 28.52 17.92 -24.17
N THR A 125 28.58 16.77 -24.88
CA THR A 125 27.60 15.70 -24.73
C THR A 125 27.61 15.12 -23.33
N PHE A 126 28.81 14.83 -22.79
CA PHE A 126 28.97 14.31 -21.43
C PHE A 126 28.34 15.25 -20.39
N ILE A 127 28.70 16.54 -20.39
CA ILE A 127 28.22 17.45 -19.35
C ILE A 127 26.71 17.68 -19.41
N LYS A 128 26.13 17.73 -20.63
CA LYS A 128 24.67 17.83 -20.82
C LYS A 128 23.93 16.62 -20.24
N GLN A 129 24.40 15.42 -20.56
CA GLN A 129 23.80 14.17 -20.04
C GLN A 129 23.99 14.06 -18.52
N TYR A 130 25.20 14.35 -18.03
CA TYR A 130 25.53 14.29 -16.61
C TYR A 130 24.67 15.27 -15.80
N LYS A 131 24.51 16.52 -16.26
CA LYS A 131 23.70 17.54 -15.59
C LYS A 131 22.23 17.14 -15.50
N LYS A 132 21.68 16.53 -16.56
CA LYS A 132 20.31 15.99 -16.54
C LYS A 132 20.16 14.88 -15.50
N SER A 133 21.11 13.95 -15.45
CA SER A 133 21.13 12.86 -14.45
C SER A 133 21.25 13.40 -13.03
N TYR A 134 22.15 14.37 -12.81
CA TYR A 134 22.35 15.06 -11.54
C TYR A 134 21.07 15.74 -11.05
N LEU A 135 20.40 16.53 -11.89
CA LEU A 135 19.16 17.24 -11.51
C LEU A 135 18.03 16.26 -11.17
N SER A 136 17.88 15.18 -11.96
CA SER A 136 16.95 14.09 -11.64
C SER A 136 17.28 13.44 -10.30
N GLY A 137 18.57 13.19 -10.03
CA GLY A 137 19.02 12.61 -8.77
C GLY A 137 18.76 13.53 -7.57
N VAL A 138 18.88 14.85 -7.71
CA VAL A 138 18.56 15.81 -6.64
C VAL A 138 17.06 15.79 -6.33
N ASP A 139 16.20 15.78 -7.36
CA ASP A 139 14.74 15.71 -7.18
C ASP A 139 14.31 14.39 -6.52
N MET A 140 14.92 13.29 -6.94
CA MET A 140 14.70 11.96 -6.39
C MET A 140 15.02 11.92 -4.88
N ILE A 141 16.14 12.52 -4.44
CA ILE A 141 16.51 12.56 -3.02
C ILE A 141 15.51 13.37 -2.19
N ARG A 142 14.93 14.45 -2.74
CA ARG A 142 13.86 15.21 -2.07
C ARG A 142 12.66 14.32 -1.78
N LYS A 143 12.23 13.51 -2.75
CA LYS A 143 11.11 12.55 -2.55
C LYS A 143 11.44 11.47 -1.53
N ILE A 144 12.67 10.95 -1.54
CA ILE A 144 13.09 9.91 -0.58
C ILE A 144 13.11 10.42 0.86
N GLU A 145 13.48 11.67 1.07
CA GLU A 145 13.53 12.27 2.40
C GLU A 145 12.17 12.28 3.12
N GLU A 146 11.08 12.34 2.36
CA GLU A 146 9.72 12.23 2.89
C GLU A 146 9.35 10.78 3.30
N GLN A 147 10.09 9.79 2.81
CA GLN A 147 9.75 8.36 2.95
C GLN A 147 10.65 7.58 3.92
N ILE A 148 11.90 8.01 4.13
CA ILE A 148 12.90 7.26 4.92
C ILE A 148 13.48 8.11 6.05
N VAL A 149 13.42 7.56 7.26
CA VAL A 149 14.10 8.10 8.45
C VAL A 149 15.54 7.57 8.53
N ASN A 150 16.38 7.85 7.52
CA ASN A 150 17.83 7.58 7.57
C ASN A 150 18.60 8.86 7.20
N PRO A 151 18.85 9.74 8.18
CA PRO A 151 19.41 11.06 7.90
C PRO A 151 20.85 10.98 7.40
N VAL A 152 21.65 9.99 7.81
CA VAL A 152 23.09 9.99 7.51
C VAL A 152 23.37 9.67 6.05
N THR A 153 22.73 8.64 5.48
CA THR A 153 22.93 8.27 4.07
C THR A 153 22.36 9.35 3.14
N ILE A 154 21.17 9.89 3.46
CA ILE A 154 20.57 11.00 2.69
C ILE A 154 21.47 12.24 2.75
N ASN A 155 21.97 12.60 3.93
CA ASN A 155 22.89 13.73 4.08
C ASN A 155 24.20 13.54 3.30
N ALA A 156 24.76 12.32 3.29
CA ALA A 156 25.95 12.01 2.49
C ALA A 156 25.70 12.17 0.99
N ILE A 157 24.52 11.76 0.50
CA ILE A 157 24.15 11.97 -0.90
C ILE A 157 24.00 13.47 -1.20
N LYS A 158 23.27 14.21 -0.37
CA LYS A 158 23.09 15.67 -0.53
C LYS A 158 24.42 16.41 -0.52
N PHE A 159 25.33 16.05 0.37
CA PHE A 159 26.69 16.58 0.41
C PHE A 159 27.44 16.30 -0.89
N THR A 160 27.43 15.04 -1.35
CA THR A 160 28.11 14.63 -2.58
C THR A 160 27.52 15.34 -3.81
N GLN A 161 26.19 15.51 -3.86
CA GLN A 161 25.49 16.27 -4.91
C GLN A 161 25.89 17.75 -4.89
N LYS A 162 26.04 18.36 -3.71
CA LYS A 162 26.54 19.75 -3.60
C LYS A 162 27.95 19.89 -4.18
N GLU A 163 28.84 18.93 -3.92
CA GLU A 163 30.18 18.88 -4.53
C GLU A 163 30.11 18.67 -6.05
N MET A 164 29.23 17.78 -6.54
CA MET A 164 29.00 17.59 -7.98
C MET A 164 28.54 18.89 -8.64
N GLY A 165 27.62 19.63 -8.02
CA GLY A 165 27.15 20.93 -8.51
C GLY A 165 28.30 21.92 -8.71
N TYR A 166 29.17 22.06 -7.71
CA TYR A 166 30.37 22.89 -7.85
C TYR A 166 31.30 22.44 -8.99
N ILE A 167 31.53 21.13 -9.13
CA ILE A 167 32.40 20.59 -10.19
C ILE A 167 31.77 20.81 -11.58
N ILE A 168 30.45 20.66 -11.72
CA ILE A 168 29.70 20.97 -12.95
C ILE A 168 29.89 22.43 -13.34
N ASP A 169 29.70 23.37 -12.41
CA ASP A 169 29.87 24.81 -12.67
C ASP A 169 31.28 25.13 -13.17
N ARG A 170 32.30 24.50 -12.55
CA ARG A 170 33.69 24.65 -12.99
C ARG A 170 33.94 24.02 -14.35
N PHE A 171 33.33 22.88 -14.65
CA PHE A 171 33.45 22.22 -15.94
C PHE A 171 32.86 23.09 -17.06
N GLU A 172 31.63 23.58 -16.88
CA GLU A 172 30.95 24.46 -17.83
C GLU A 172 31.74 25.76 -18.07
N TYR A 173 32.28 26.38 -17.00
CA TYR A 173 33.16 27.55 -17.11
C TYR A 173 34.37 27.28 -18.03
N HIS A 174 35.09 26.17 -17.81
CA HIS A 174 36.26 25.85 -18.63
C HIS A 174 35.89 25.45 -20.06
N LEU A 175 34.78 24.75 -20.26
CA LEU A 175 34.29 24.37 -21.59
C LEU A 175 33.92 25.61 -22.41
N GLN A 176 33.20 26.56 -21.81
CA GLN A 176 32.86 27.83 -22.45
C GLN A 176 34.10 28.63 -22.85
N LYS A 177 35.10 28.70 -21.97
CA LYS A 177 36.37 29.40 -22.26
C LYS A 177 37.16 28.74 -23.39
N VAL A 178 37.20 27.41 -23.42
CA VAL A 178 37.81 26.65 -24.53
C VAL A 178 37.08 26.93 -25.83
N LYS A 179 35.74 26.84 -25.84
CA LYS A 179 34.94 27.12 -27.03
C LYS A 179 35.21 28.52 -27.56
N HIS A 180 35.15 29.52 -26.68
CA HIS A 180 35.41 30.90 -27.04
C HIS A 180 36.81 31.08 -27.67
N SER A 181 37.86 30.48 -27.08
CA SER A 181 39.21 30.55 -27.65
C SER A 181 39.32 29.89 -29.04
N ILE A 182 38.65 28.74 -29.24
CA ILE A 182 38.61 28.06 -30.55
C ILE A 182 37.89 28.94 -31.57
N ASP A 183 36.70 29.44 -31.23
CA ASP A 183 35.88 30.25 -32.12
C ASP A 183 36.60 31.55 -32.51
N GLN A 184 37.27 32.23 -31.57
CA GLN A 184 38.01 33.47 -31.83
C GLN A 184 39.21 33.26 -32.76
N VAL A 185 40.03 32.23 -32.53
CA VAL A 185 41.19 31.95 -33.40
C VAL A 185 40.75 31.44 -34.77
N THR A 186 39.64 30.70 -34.85
CA THR A 186 39.04 30.30 -36.13
C THR A 186 38.56 31.51 -36.92
N ALA A 187 37.84 32.43 -36.27
CA ALA A 187 37.41 33.68 -36.90
C ALA A 187 38.58 34.55 -37.39
N LEU A 188 39.70 34.58 -36.66
CA LEU A 188 40.93 35.24 -37.10
C LEU A 188 41.59 34.57 -38.32
N SER A 189 41.37 33.27 -38.51
CA SER A 189 41.86 32.52 -39.67
C SER A 189 40.98 32.70 -40.91
N ASP A 190 39.67 32.87 -40.70
CA ASP A 190 38.67 33.05 -41.76
C ASP A 190 38.55 34.53 -42.20
N GLY A 191 38.96 35.46 -41.34
CA GLY A 191 38.91 36.90 -41.60
C GLY A 191 39.98 37.44 -42.55
N VAL A 192 40.05 38.78 -42.63
CA VAL A 192 41.01 39.51 -43.48
C VAL A 192 42.44 39.16 -43.08
N LYS A 193 43.30 38.89 -44.07
CA LYS A 193 44.71 38.52 -43.89
C LYS A 193 45.64 39.64 -44.35
N PRO A 194 45.84 40.71 -43.56
CA PRO A 194 46.77 41.76 -43.92
C PRO A 194 48.20 41.22 -43.91
N ASN A 195 48.93 41.40 -45.02
CA ASN A 195 50.33 40.98 -45.11
C ASN A 195 51.24 41.85 -44.22
N GLN A 196 50.83 43.08 -43.94
CA GLN A 196 51.58 44.06 -43.16
C GLN A 196 50.67 44.79 -42.16
N VAL A 197 51.21 45.09 -40.98
CA VAL A 197 50.56 45.89 -39.93
C VAL A 197 51.60 46.72 -39.18
N THR A 198 51.15 47.74 -38.45
CA THR A 198 52.03 48.51 -37.56
C THR A 198 52.59 47.65 -36.42
N LYS A 199 53.75 48.01 -35.88
CA LYS A 199 54.41 47.29 -34.78
C LYS A 199 53.49 47.12 -33.57
N ASN A 200 52.78 48.19 -33.17
CA ASN A 200 51.83 48.13 -32.06
C ASN A 200 50.71 47.11 -32.32
N ARG A 201 50.19 47.07 -33.54
CA ARG A 201 49.18 46.08 -33.94
C ARG A 201 49.74 44.66 -33.94
N LEU A 202 50.98 44.47 -34.39
CA LEU A 202 51.64 43.16 -34.35
C LEU A 202 51.85 42.65 -32.92
N LYS A 203 52.17 43.55 -31.96
CA LYS A 203 52.23 43.18 -30.54
C LYS A 203 50.88 42.68 -30.03
N GLU A 204 49.81 43.43 -30.30
CA GLU A 204 48.45 43.01 -29.93
C GLU A 204 48.09 41.67 -30.55
N TYR A 205 48.44 41.45 -31.82
CA TYR A 205 48.22 40.19 -32.52
C TYR A 205 48.85 39.01 -31.77
N TYR A 206 50.15 39.09 -31.45
CA TYR A 206 50.82 38.02 -30.70
C TYR A 206 50.24 37.82 -29.30
N PHE A 207 49.94 38.89 -28.57
CA PHE A 207 49.30 38.78 -27.24
C PHE A 207 47.90 38.16 -27.32
N ASN A 208 47.11 38.49 -28.35
CA ASN A 208 45.75 37.99 -28.50
C ASN A 208 45.74 36.48 -28.80
N ILE A 209 46.45 36.02 -29.83
CA ILE A 209 46.48 34.57 -30.14
C ILE A 209 47.20 33.76 -29.06
N GLY A 210 48.22 34.33 -28.43
CA GLY A 210 48.90 33.72 -27.28
C GLY A 210 47.96 33.56 -26.09
N ASN A 211 47.16 34.58 -25.78
CA ASN A 211 46.15 34.52 -24.72
C ASN A 211 45.09 33.44 -25.03
N TYR A 212 44.51 33.44 -26.23
CA TYR A 212 43.49 32.44 -26.60
C TYR A 212 44.02 31.01 -26.53
N TYR A 213 45.23 30.74 -27.04
CA TYR A 213 45.84 29.42 -26.99
C TYR A 213 46.24 29.01 -25.57
N SER A 214 46.67 29.96 -24.72
CA SER A 214 46.95 29.69 -23.30
C SER A 214 45.69 29.26 -22.53
N ILE A 215 44.56 29.93 -22.78
CA ILE A 215 43.25 29.59 -22.20
C ILE A 215 42.81 28.20 -22.69
N PHE A 216 43.00 27.89 -23.98
CA PHE A 216 42.71 26.58 -24.54
C PHE A 216 43.49 25.47 -23.81
N LYS A 217 44.81 25.61 -23.68
CA LYS A 217 45.65 24.59 -23.02
C LYS A 217 45.28 24.42 -21.54
N PHE A 218 45.10 25.52 -20.81
CA PHE A 218 44.71 25.47 -19.40
C PHE A 218 43.30 24.87 -19.20
N GLY A 219 42.36 25.21 -20.08
CA GLY A 219 41.02 24.66 -20.09
C GLY A 219 41.01 23.17 -20.40
N LYS A 220 41.81 22.71 -21.36
CA LYS A 220 41.95 21.28 -21.71
C LYS A 220 42.39 20.44 -20.50
N ASP A 221 43.42 20.87 -19.78
CA ASP A 221 43.90 20.15 -18.59
C ASP A 221 42.86 20.14 -17.47
N SER A 222 42.18 21.28 -17.27
CA SER A 222 41.11 21.43 -16.27
C SER A 222 39.93 20.51 -16.58
N LEU A 223 39.45 20.48 -17.83
CA LEU A 223 38.34 19.63 -18.27
C LEU A 223 38.65 18.14 -18.09
N ASN A 224 39.88 17.71 -18.39
CA ASN A 224 40.31 16.33 -18.16
C ASN A 224 40.25 15.93 -16.68
N MET A 225 40.72 16.81 -15.78
CA MET A 225 40.66 16.56 -14.34
C MET A 225 39.22 16.56 -13.82
N LEU A 226 38.41 17.54 -14.23
CA LEU A 226 37.03 17.71 -13.79
C LEU A 226 36.13 16.56 -14.30
N ASN A 227 36.34 16.08 -15.53
CA ASN A 227 35.66 14.90 -16.08
C ASN A 227 35.86 13.67 -15.16
N LYS A 228 37.11 13.39 -14.77
CA LYS A 228 37.44 12.29 -13.87
C LYS A 228 36.81 12.47 -12.49
N ALA A 229 36.77 13.71 -11.98
CA ALA A 229 36.16 14.03 -10.70
C ALA A 229 34.64 13.79 -10.72
N LEU A 230 33.94 14.20 -11.78
CA LEU A 230 32.51 13.96 -11.96
C LEU A 230 32.19 12.46 -12.03
N ILE A 231 32.92 11.70 -12.86
CA ILE A 231 32.75 10.24 -12.94
C ILE A 231 32.99 9.57 -11.58
N HIS A 232 33.95 10.05 -10.80
CA HIS A 232 34.22 9.52 -9.46
C HIS A 232 33.08 9.81 -8.48
N LYS A 233 32.57 11.06 -8.44
CA LYS A 233 31.45 11.43 -7.57
C LYS A 233 30.15 10.73 -7.94
N GLU A 234 29.91 10.52 -9.23
CA GLU A 234 28.77 9.73 -9.70
C GLU A 234 28.81 8.29 -9.17
N LYS A 235 29.98 7.64 -9.19
CA LYS A 235 30.14 6.31 -8.58
C LYS A 235 29.86 6.31 -7.07
N ILE A 236 30.26 7.36 -6.36
CA ILE A 236 29.96 7.50 -4.93
C ILE A 236 28.45 7.59 -4.72
N VAL A 237 27.74 8.44 -5.48
CA VAL A 237 26.28 8.55 -5.41
C VAL A 237 25.60 7.21 -5.72
N HIS A 238 26.02 6.51 -6.77
CA HIS A 238 25.45 5.18 -7.09
C HIS A 238 25.62 4.17 -5.95
N ASN A 239 26.78 4.16 -5.27
CA ASN A 239 27.00 3.29 -4.12
C ASN A 239 26.10 3.67 -2.93
N LEU A 240 25.94 4.96 -2.66
CA LEU A 240 25.07 5.45 -1.58
C LEU A 240 23.59 5.17 -1.86
N LEU A 241 23.14 5.27 -3.13
CA LEU A 241 21.81 4.84 -3.55
C LEU A 241 21.61 3.33 -3.37
N GLY A 242 22.68 2.56 -3.59
CA GLY A 242 22.78 1.14 -3.23
C GLY A 242 22.29 0.83 -1.82
N GLU A 243 22.81 1.57 -0.84
CA GLU A 243 22.42 1.43 0.57
C GLU A 243 20.97 1.87 0.82
N LEU A 244 20.46 2.81 0.02
CA LEU A 244 19.12 3.36 0.17
C LEU A 244 18.02 2.43 -0.37
N PHE A 245 18.33 1.54 -1.32
CA PHE A 245 17.37 0.57 -1.86
C PHE A 245 16.76 -0.30 -0.79
N GLY A 246 17.58 -0.89 0.08
CA GLY A 246 17.08 -1.80 1.12
C GLY A 246 16.09 -1.10 2.05
N HIS A 247 16.34 0.18 2.37
CA HIS A 247 15.43 0.98 3.18
C HIS A 247 14.12 1.32 2.46
N LEU A 248 14.17 1.59 1.15
CA LEU A 248 12.95 1.80 0.35
C LEU A 248 12.12 0.52 0.20
N GLU A 249 12.77 -0.62 -0.01
CA GLU A 249 12.08 -1.92 -0.09
C GLU A 249 11.40 -2.28 1.23
N GLU A 250 12.05 -2.04 2.36
CA GLU A 250 11.47 -2.21 3.69
C GLU A 250 10.26 -1.27 3.89
N ARG A 251 10.37 -0.02 3.45
CA ARG A 251 9.27 0.95 3.50
C ARG A 251 8.07 0.50 2.67
N ILE A 252 8.29 0.00 1.46
CA ILE A 252 7.24 -0.54 0.59
C ILE A 252 6.56 -1.75 1.26
N SER A 253 7.32 -2.68 1.83
CA SER A 253 6.73 -3.82 2.55
C SER A 253 5.80 -3.35 3.68
N LYS A 254 6.25 -2.39 4.51
CA LYS A 254 5.42 -1.83 5.58
C LYS A 254 4.14 -1.17 5.06
N LEU A 255 4.23 -0.43 3.96
CA LEU A 255 3.07 0.24 3.33
C LEU A 255 2.07 -0.76 2.75
N ILE A 256 2.54 -1.83 2.10
CA ILE A 256 1.68 -2.90 1.57
C ILE A 256 0.93 -3.60 2.71
N ASP A 257 1.57 -3.79 3.86
CA ASP A 257 0.95 -4.44 5.00
C ASP A 257 -0.05 -3.53 5.72
N SER A 258 0.19 -2.21 5.78
CA SER A 258 -0.65 -1.26 6.51
C SER A 258 -1.82 -0.68 5.72
N GLU A 259 -1.61 -0.30 4.44
CA GLU A 259 -2.56 0.55 3.72
C GLU A 259 -3.74 -0.22 3.09
N TYR A 260 -3.62 -1.54 2.92
CA TYR A 260 -4.63 -2.35 2.23
C TYR A 260 -5.69 -2.98 3.15
N PHE A 261 -5.55 -2.85 4.47
CA PHE A 261 -6.48 -3.35 5.49
C PHE A 261 -6.88 -4.83 5.33
N ILE A 262 -5.96 -5.66 4.78
CA ILE A 262 -6.27 -7.05 4.42
C ILE A 262 -6.63 -7.88 5.66
N THR A 263 -5.86 -7.74 6.74
CA THR A 263 -6.06 -8.50 7.98
C THR A 263 -7.39 -8.14 8.64
N GLU A 264 -7.69 -6.86 8.80
CA GLU A 264 -8.94 -6.38 9.38
C GLU A 264 -10.14 -6.75 8.51
N SER A 265 -10.02 -6.64 7.19
CA SER A 265 -11.09 -7.03 6.25
C SER A 265 -11.38 -8.54 6.32
N ASN A 266 -10.34 -9.37 6.42
CA ASN A 266 -10.52 -10.81 6.63
C ASN A 266 -11.27 -11.12 7.93
N ASN A 267 -10.95 -10.40 9.01
CA ASN A 267 -11.68 -10.58 10.27
C ASN A 267 -13.17 -10.21 10.14
N ILE A 268 -13.48 -9.10 9.46
CA ILE A 268 -14.87 -8.70 9.16
C ILE A 268 -15.58 -9.79 8.35
N ILE A 269 -14.94 -10.35 7.31
CA ILE A 269 -15.51 -11.43 6.50
C ILE A 269 -15.79 -12.65 7.36
N SER A 270 -14.81 -13.14 8.14
CA SER A 270 -14.97 -14.33 8.97
C SER A 270 -16.10 -14.19 9.99
N GLN A 271 -16.20 -13.04 10.67
CA GLN A 271 -17.27 -12.79 11.64
C GLN A 271 -18.65 -12.65 10.98
N SER A 272 -18.69 -12.12 9.75
CA SER A 272 -19.93 -12.01 8.97
C SER A 272 -20.42 -13.39 8.51
N GLU A 273 -19.50 -14.25 8.04
CA GLU A 273 -19.80 -15.63 7.64
C GLU A 273 -20.24 -16.49 8.84
N GLU A 274 -19.61 -16.32 10.01
CA GLU A 274 -20.04 -16.99 11.23
C GLU A 274 -21.48 -16.59 11.63
N THR A 275 -21.81 -15.31 11.50
CA THR A 275 -23.16 -14.80 11.78
C THR A 275 -24.18 -15.35 10.78
N LEU A 276 -23.83 -15.41 9.49
CA LEU A 276 -24.67 -16.01 8.46
C LEU A 276 -24.95 -17.48 8.76
N LYS A 277 -23.89 -18.25 9.06
CA LYS A 277 -24.01 -19.68 9.36
C LYS A 277 -24.87 -19.95 10.58
N LEU A 278 -24.72 -19.15 11.64
CA LEU A 278 -25.57 -19.22 12.82
C LEU A 278 -27.06 -19.03 12.47
N ALA A 279 -27.37 -18.10 11.56
CA ALA A 279 -28.73 -17.83 11.12
C ALA A 279 -29.31 -18.98 10.27
N GLU A 280 -28.52 -19.50 9.33
CA GLU A 280 -28.88 -20.63 8.47
C GLU A 280 -29.12 -21.91 9.29
N ASP A 281 -28.21 -22.25 10.22
CA ASP A 281 -28.34 -23.43 11.08
C ASP A 281 -29.64 -23.40 11.91
N VAL A 282 -30.05 -22.21 12.35
CA VAL A 282 -31.29 -22.00 13.11
C VAL A 282 -32.50 -22.18 12.22
N TYR A 283 -32.49 -21.56 11.03
CA TYR A 283 -33.59 -21.65 10.09
C TYR A 283 -33.85 -23.10 9.66
N ASP A 284 -32.78 -23.85 9.34
CA ASP A 284 -32.87 -25.26 8.97
C ASP A 284 -33.43 -26.13 10.10
N LYS A 285 -33.01 -25.86 11.35
CA LYS A 285 -33.53 -26.57 12.53
C LYS A 285 -35.01 -26.30 12.76
N ASN A 286 -35.46 -25.07 12.52
CA ASN A 286 -36.85 -24.66 12.73
C ASN A 286 -37.77 -25.11 11.59
N THR A 287 -37.27 -25.22 10.36
CA THR A 287 -38.06 -25.67 9.20
C THR A 287 -38.63 -27.09 9.41
N LYS A 288 -37.87 -27.99 10.05
CA LYS A 288 -38.39 -29.31 10.44
C LYS A 288 -39.52 -29.26 11.46
N LEU A 289 -39.48 -28.28 12.36
CA LEU A 289 -40.50 -28.10 13.39
C LEU A 289 -41.84 -27.65 12.79
N ILE A 290 -41.79 -26.82 11.74
CA ILE A 290 -42.98 -26.33 11.01
C ILE A 290 -43.77 -27.48 10.39
N GLU A 291 -43.07 -28.46 9.80
CA GLU A 291 -43.70 -29.64 9.20
C GLU A 291 -44.54 -30.40 10.24
N ASP A 292 -44.00 -30.62 11.46
CA ASP A 292 -44.72 -31.29 12.56
C ASP A 292 -45.93 -30.48 13.07
N LEU A 293 -45.85 -29.14 13.03
CA LEU A 293 -46.90 -28.21 13.47
C LEU A 293 -48.06 -28.07 12.47
N THR A 294 -47.95 -28.59 11.25
CA THR A 294 -49.06 -28.58 10.26
C THR A 294 -50.14 -29.65 10.50
N LEU A 295 -49.92 -30.57 11.43
CA LEU A 295 -50.81 -31.73 11.65
C LEU A 295 -51.95 -31.52 12.66
N TYR A 296 -51.96 -30.42 13.43
CA TYR A 296 -52.91 -30.22 14.55
C TYR A 296 -53.70 -28.90 14.43
N PRO A 297 -54.97 -28.93 13.96
CA PRO A 297 -55.78 -27.73 13.73
C PRO A 297 -56.65 -27.38 14.95
N HIS A 298 -56.08 -26.73 15.97
CA HIS A 298 -56.83 -26.11 17.07
C HIS A 298 -56.83 -24.57 16.95
N LEU A 299 -57.89 -23.89 17.40
CA LEU A 299 -58.07 -22.42 17.26
C LEU A 299 -56.97 -21.61 17.97
N GLU A 300 -56.56 -22.01 19.18
CA GLU A 300 -55.43 -21.39 19.90
C GLU A 300 -54.07 -21.69 19.24
N ILE A 301 -53.93 -22.83 18.55
CA ILE A 301 -52.73 -23.19 17.80
C ILE A 301 -52.60 -22.29 16.56
N ASN A 302 -53.70 -21.91 15.91
CA ASN A 302 -53.67 -21.07 14.71
C ASN A 302 -53.20 -19.63 14.96
N GLU A 303 -53.57 -19.02 16.09
CA GLU A 303 -53.13 -17.65 16.44
C GLU A 303 -51.63 -17.62 16.76
N PHE A 304 -51.15 -18.62 17.51
CA PHE A 304 -49.74 -18.83 17.81
C PHE A 304 -48.88 -19.17 16.58
N LYS A 305 -49.48 -19.91 15.63
CA LYS A 305 -48.84 -20.28 14.36
C LYS A 305 -48.59 -19.07 13.47
N LYS A 306 -49.49 -18.08 13.50
CA LYS A 306 -49.31 -16.83 12.76
C LYS A 306 -48.09 -16.03 13.25
N ASP A 307 -47.91 -15.91 14.56
CA ASP A 307 -46.75 -15.22 15.14
C ASP A 307 -45.45 -16.01 14.92
N TYR A 308 -45.52 -17.34 14.95
CA TYR A 308 -44.40 -18.19 14.57
C TYR A 308 -44.01 -18.01 13.09
N ASP A 309 -44.98 -18.06 12.17
CA ASP A 309 -44.75 -17.91 10.73
C ASP A 309 -44.15 -16.53 10.43
N ASN A 310 -44.64 -15.45 11.06
CA ASN A 310 -44.04 -14.12 10.97
C ASN A 310 -42.57 -14.12 11.43
N ASN A 311 -42.24 -14.77 12.55
CA ASN A 311 -40.86 -14.84 13.05
C ASN A 311 -39.93 -15.64 12.13
N VAL A 312 -40.45 -16.68 11.46
CA VAL A 312 -39.69 -17.47 10.49
C VAL A 312 -39.49 -16.69 9.18
N GLU A 313 -40.49 -15.94 8.74
CA GLU A 313 -40.38 -15.04 7.59
C GLU A 313 -39.35 -13.93 7.84
N ASP A 314 -39.41 -13.30 9.02
CA ASP A 314 -38.41 -12.32 9.50
C ASP A 314 -36.99 -12.90 9.56
N LEU A 315 -36.85 -14.18 9.98
CA LEU A 315 -35.57 -14.88 10.01
C LEU A 315 -35.05 -15.12 8.59
N ARG A 316 -35.92 -15.55 7.67
CA ARG A 316 -35.59 -15.77 6.27
C ARG A 316 -35.14 -14.47 5.58
N GLU A 317 -35.87 -13.39 5.82
CA GLU A 317 -35.53 -12.07 5.29
C GLU A 317 -34.18 -11.59 5.84
N SER A 318 -33.94 -11.79 7.15
CA SER A 318 -32.66 -11.47 7.79
C SER A 318 -31.49 -12.26 7.18
N ILE A 319 -31.69 -13.55 6.86
CA ILE A 319 -30.68 -14.38 6.17
C ILE A 319 -30.38 -13.80 4.79
N ILE A 320 -31.40 -13.45 3.99
CA ILE A 320 -31.23 -12.87 2.66
C ILE A 320 -30.44 -11.55 2.75
N TYR A 321 -30.74 -10.69 3.73
CA TYR A 321 -30.00 -9.46 3.95
C TYR A 321 -28.54 -9.73 4.34
N ILE A 322 -28.27 -10.66 5.26
CA ILE A 322 -26.89 -11.02 5.62
C ILE A 322 -26.13 -11.58 4.41
N GLN A 323 -26.74 -12.46 3.61
CA GLN A 323 -26.12 -13.00 2.38
C GLN A 323 -25.75 -11.88 1.40
N SER A 324 -26.64 -10.90 1.24
CA SER A 324 -26.38 -9.71 0.42
C SER A 324 -25.21 -8.90 0.96
N TYR A 325 -25.21 -8.57 2.27
CA TYR A 325 -24.13 -7.81 2.89
C TYR A 325 -22.78 -8.54 2.86
N VAL A 326 -22.74 -9.84 3.16
CA VAL A 326 -21.54 -10.68 3.04
C VAL A 326 -20.99 -10.64 1.61
N SER A 327 -21.86 -10.74 0.61
CA SER A 327 -21.47 -10.67 -0.81
C SER A 327 -20.86 -9.30 -1.17
N SER A 328 -21.46 -8.21 -0.69
CA SER A 328 -20.93 -6.85 -0.87
C SER A 328 -19.58 -6.64 -0.18
N ILE A 329 -19.42 -7.13 1.06
CA ILE A 329 -18.14 -7.10 1.78
C ILE A 329 -17.07 -7.87 1.00
N LYS A 330 -17.36 -9.10 0.55
CA LYS A 330 -16.43 -9.91 -0.24
C LYS A 330 -16.05 -9.26 -1.57
N SER A 331 -17.00 -8.60 -2.24
CA SER A 331 -16.75 -7.89 -3.49
C SER A 331 -15.78 -6.71 -3.29
N ALA A 332 -16.02 -5.88 -2.28
CA ALA A 332 -15.14 -4.76 -1.92
C ALA A 332 -13.75 -5.27 -1.49
N TYR A 333 -13.69 -6.36 -0.72
CA TYR A 333 -12.42 -6.99 -0.33
C TYR A 333 -11.62 -7.47 -1.54
N ARG A 334 -12.29 -8.13 -2.51
CA ARG A 334 -11.63 -8.58 -3.74
C ARG A 334 -11.00 -7.43 -4.51
N TYR A 335 -11.65 -6.26 -4.56
CA TYR A 335 -11.06 -5.06 -5.17
C TYR A 335 -9.78 -4.63 -4.44
N ASN A 336 -9.81 -4.53 -3.11
CA ASN A 336 -8.61 -4.17 -2.33
C ASN A 336 -7.46 -5.17 -2.51
N VAL A 337 -7.77 -6.48 -2.61
CA VAL A 337 -6.78 -7.51 -2.92
C VAL A 337 -6.16 -7.32 -4.32
N LEU A 338 -6.97 -7.03 -5.34
CA LEU A 338 -6.47 -6.78 -6.70
C LEU A 338 -5.55 -5.55 -6.77
N GLU A 339 -5.89 -4.48 -6.05
CA GLU A 339 -5.03 -3.30 -5.94
C GLU A 339 -3.68 -3.64 -5.28
N LYS A 340 -3.69 -4.47 -4.22
CA LYS A 340 -2.47 -4.98 -3.58
C LYS A 340 -1.63 -5.84 -4.55
N GLU A 341 -2.26 -6.79 -5.24
CA GLU A 341 -1.59 -7.70 -6.19
C GLU A 341 -0.96 -6.95 -7.37
N SER A 342 -1.60 -5.89 -7.85
CA SER A 342 -1.08 -4.99 -8.88
C SER A 342 0.23 -4.33 -8.44
N VAL A 343 0.27 -3.82 -7.20
CA VAL A 343 1.48 -3.23 -6.61
C VAL A 343 2.58 -4.27 -6.39
N GLU A 344 2.25 -5.47 -5.89
CA GLU A 344 3.23 -6.55 -5.73
C GLU A 344 3.82 -7.00 -7.07
N SER A 345 3.00 -7.04 -8.12
CA SER A 345 3.45 -7.39 -9.48
C SER A 345 4.40 -6.33 -10.04
N LYS A 346 4.10 -5.04 -9.86
CA LYS A 346 5.02 -3.94 -10.21
C LYS A 346 6.36 -4.08 -9.48
N ARG A 347 6.34 -4.41 -8.18
CA ARG A 347 7.54 -4.64 -7.39
C ARG A 347 8.39 -5.80 -7.90
N LYS A 348 7.77 -6.94 -8.24
CA LYS A 348 8.47 -8.12 -8.75
C LYS A 348 9.07 -7.92 -10.15
N ASN A 349 8.51 -7.00 -10.94
CA ASN A 349 8.96 -6.70 -12.30
C ASN A 349 10.11 -5.69 -12.39
N ILE A 350 10.60 -5.16 -11.25
CA ILE A 350 11.79 -4.31 -11.22
C ILE A 350 12.98 -5.10 -11.78
N SER A 351 13.64 -4.54 -12.79
CA SER A 351 14.76 -5.23 -13.44
C SER A 351 15.94 -5.39 -12.49
N ALA A 352 16.47 -6.60 -12.33
CA ALA A 352 17.70 -6.82 -11.57
C ALA A 352 18.91 -6.07 -12.17
N ASN A 353 18.88 -5.82 -13.48
CA ASN A 353 19.97 -5.20 -14.25
C ASN A 353 19.87 -3.68 -14.39
N SER A 354 18.84 -3.04 -13.82
CA SER A 354 18.73 -1.58 -13.87
C SER A 354 19.82 -0.92 -13.02
N ASN A 355 20.23 0.28 -13.43
CA ASN A 355 21.19 1.07 -12.66
C ASN A 355 20.56 1.52 -11.34
N ALA A 356 21.41 1.92 -10.40
CA ALA A 356 20.99 2.32 -9.07
C ALA A 356 19.87 3.40 -9.09
N GLN A 357 20.09 4.50 -9.81
CA GLN A 357 19.10 5.59 -9.85
C GLN A 357 17.73 5.15 -10.38
N LYS A 358 17.69 4.36 -11.46
CA LYS A 358 16.43 3.82 -12.01
C LYS A 358 15.69 2.92 -11.02
N LYS A 359 16.42 2.11 -10.25
CA LYS A 359 15.80 1.28 -9.20
C LYS A 359 15.13 2.12 -8.14
N VAL A 360 15.77 3.22 -7.69
CA VAL A 360 15.15 4.12 -6.72
C VAL A 360 13.90 4.73 -7.32
N ASP A 361 13.97 5.22 -8.56
CA ASP A 361 12.83 5.83 -9.25
C ASP A 361 11.65 4.85 -9.38
N GLU A 362 11.91 3.57 -9.71
CA GLU A 362 10.88 2.53 -9.77
C GLU A 362 10.26 2.24 -8.38
N LEU A 363 11.08 2.18 -7.32
CA LEU A 363 10.59 2.00 -5.95
C LEU A 363 9.76 3.20 -5.47
N LEU A 364 10.17 4.43 -5.78
CA LEU A 364 9.39 5.63 -5.48
C LEU A 364 8.06 5.65 -6.23
N SER A 365 8.04 5.24 -7.50
CA SER A 365 6.81 5.11 -8.29
C SER A 365 5.84 4.07 -7.71
N ILE A 366 6.36 3.02 -7.08
CA ILE A 366 5.54 2.05 -6.33
C ILE A 366 4.96 2.70 -5.07
N ILE A 367 5.75 3.47 -4.32
CA ILE A 367 5.26 4.21 -3.14
C ILE A 367 4.15 5.19 -3.57
N ASP A 368 4.35 5.93 -4.65
CA ASP A 368 3.34 6.83 -5.22
C ASP A 368 2.08 6.07 -5.64
N SER A 369 2.21 4.89 -6.22
CA SER A 369 1.08 4.03 -6.60
C SER A 369 0.27 3.57 -5.37
N ILE A 370 0.94 3.17 -4.28
CA ILE A 370 0.26 2.80 -3.03
C ILE A 370 -0.51 4.00 -2.47
N SER A 371 0.11 5.18 -2.46
CA SER A 371 -0.55 6.40 -2.00
C SER A 371 -1.77 6.77 -2.84
N TYR A 372 -1.75 6.51 -4.14
CA TYR A 372 -2.88 6.77 -5.04
C TYR A 372 -4.06 5.82 -4.78
N SER A 373 -3.80 4.52 -4.57
CA SER A 373 -4.83 3.52 -4.29
C SER A 373 -5.49 3.69 -2.91
N ASN A 374 -4.86 4.44 -1.99
CA ASN A 374 -5.34 4.62 -0.61
C ASN A 374 -6.78 5.15 -0.56
N PHE A 375 -7.15 6.10 -1.42
CA PHE A 375 -8.51 6.66 -1.42
C PHE A 375 -9.59 5.59 -1.65
N SER A 376 -9.46 4.81 -2.74
CA SER A 376 -10.41 3.74 -3.07
C SER A 376 -10.40 2.62 -2.05
N VAL A 377 -9.21 2.27 -1.53
CA VAL A 377 -9.04 1.19 -0.55
C VAL A 377 -9.69 1.55 0.78
N ALA A 378 -9.51 2.79 1.25
CA ALA A 378 -10.12 3.31 2.46
C ALA A 378 -11.65 3.42 2.32
N GLU A 379 -12.16 3.88 1.16
CA GLU A 379 -13.60 3.93 0.89
C GLU A 379 -14.23 2.52 0.95
N ASN A 380 -13.60 1.53 0.31
CA ASN A 380 -14.06 0.15 0.35
C ASN A 380 -14.02 -0.43 1.76
N PHE A 381 -12.95 -0.18 2.51
CA PHE A 381 -12.85 -0.64 3.89
C PHE A 381 -13.92 -0.01 4.79
N GLN A 382 -14.22 1.27 4.57
CA GLN A 382 -15.31 1.95 5.28
C GLN A 382 -16.68 1.34 4.93
N LYS A 383 -16.94 1.05 3.64
CA LYS A 383 -18.15 0.33 3.21
C LYS A 383 -18.26 -1.05 3.89
N MET A 384 -17.16 -1.80 3.99
CA MET A 384 -17.15 -3.09 4.70
C MET A 384 -17.53 -2.93 6.17
N LYS A 385 -17.00 -1.92 6.86
CA LYS A 385 -17.36 -1.61 8.25
C LYS A 385 -18.83 -1.26 8.41
N ASP A 386 -19.38 -0.48 7.49
CA ASP A 386 -20.78 -0.06 7.57
C ASP A 386 -21.73 -1.23 7.31
N TYR A 387 -21.44 -2.10 6.33
CA TYR A 387 -22.19 -3.36 6.18
C TYR A 387 -22.04 -4.29 7.38
N TYR A 388 -20.84 -4.38 7.97
CA TYR A 388 -20.61 -5.20 9.15
C TYR A 388 -21.46 -4.76 10.35
N LYS A 389 -21.61 -3.44 10.57
CA LYS A 389 -22.50 -2.91 11.61
C LYS A 389 -23.96 -3.31 11.39
N GLU A 390 -24.42 -3.33 10.13
CA GLU A 390 -25.78 -3.81 9.83
C GLU A 390 -25.92 -5.33 10.10
N ILE A 391 -24.88 -6.12 9.79
CA ILE A 391 -24.83 -7.54 10.17
C ILE A 391 -24.85 -7.71 11.69
N GLU A 392 -24.14 -6.89 12.46
CA GLU A 392 -24.19 -6.93 13.94
C GLU A 392 -25.60 -6.63 14.48
N LYS A 393 -26.33 -5.68 13.89
CA LYS A 393 -27.73 -5.43 14.26
C LYS A 393 -28.62 -6.62 13.93
N LEU A 394 -28.46 -7.21 12.74
CA LEU A 394 -29.21 -8.40 12.33
C LEU A 394 -28.89 -9.61 13.22
N LYS A 395 -27.64 -9.76 13.66
CA LYS A 395 -27.24 -10.80 14.64
C LYS A 395 -28.05 -10.72 15.92
N ILE A 396 -28.24 -9.51 16.47
CA ILE A 396 -29.05 -9.29 17.67
C ILE A 396 -30.52 -9.66 17.39
N LYS A 397 -31.08 -9.22 16.25
CA LYS A 397 -32.44 -9.58 15.82
C LYS A 397 -32.61 -11.10 15.70
N ILE A 398 -31.66 -11.78 15.08
CA ILE A 398 -31.65 -13.24 14.91
C ILE A 398 -31.59 -13.96 16.25
N LEU A 399 -30.76 -13.51 17.20
CA LEU A 399 -30.73 -14.09 18.56
C LEU A 399 -32.08 -13.95 19.29
N GLN A 400 -32.76 -12.81 19.13
CA GLN A 400 -34.10 -12.62 19.68
C GLN A 400 -35.14 -13.52 19.00
N LEU A 401 -35.08 -13.65 17.67
CA LEU A 401 -35.93 -14.56 16.91
C LEU A 401 -35.70 -16.02 17.33
N ILE A 402 -34.44 -16.43 17.55
CA ILE A 402 -34.08 -17.77 18.05
C ILE A 402 -34.75 -18.05 19.40
N GLU A 403 -34.66 -17.11 20.34
CA GLU A 403 -35.28 -17.26 21.66
C GLU A 403 -36.81 -17.33 21.57
N ALA A 404 -37.41 -16.47 20.75
CA ALA A 404 -38.85 -16.48 20.51
C ALA A 404 -39.28 -17.83 19.95
N ILE A 405 -38.64 -18.30 18.87
CA ILE A 405 -38.96 -19.58 18.21
C ILE A 405 -38.81 -20.77 19.17
N LYS A 406 -37.78 -20.79 20.02
CA LYS A 406 -37.62 -21.84 21.05
C LYS A 406 -38.76 -21.84 22.08
N LYS A 407 -39.19 -20.65 22.53
CA LYS A 407 -40.35 -20.53 23.44
C LYS A 407 -41.63 -21.00 22.76
N TYR A 408 -41.82 -20.61 21.51
CA TYR A 408 -42.95 -21.07 20.70
C TYR A 408 -42.97 -22.59 20.55
N GLN A 409 -41.81 -23.21 20.27
CA GLN A 409 -41.68 -24.66 20.19
C GLN A 409 -42.14 -25.36 21.49
N GLN A 410 -41.60 -24.93 22.64
CA GLN A 410 -41.96 -25.53 23.93
C GLN A 410 -43.46 -25.40 24.21
N HIS A 411 -44.05 -24.25 23.91
CA HIS A 411 -45.46 -24.03 24.15
C HIS A 411 -46.36 -24.90 23.26
N VAL A 412 -45.99 -25.10 21.98
CA VAL A 412 -46.78 -25.98 21.13
C VAL A 412 -46.61 -27.45 21.50
N GLU A 413 -45.42 -27.90 21.91
CA GLU A 413 -45.24 -29.25 22.47
C GLU A 413 -46.15 -29.49 23.69
N GLU A 414 -46.28 -28.51 24.58
CA GLU A 414 -47.22 -28.57 25.72
C GLU A 414 -48.69 -28.67 25.26
N LEU A 415 -49.08 -27.88 24.26
CA LEU A 415 -50.44 -27.90 23.70
C LEU A 415 -50.76 -29.24 23.03
N ILE A 416 -49.85 -29.77 22.19
CA ILE A 416 -50.01 -31.09 21.55
C ILE A 416 -50.15 -32.20 22.61
N ASN A 417 -49.35 -32.15 23.68
CA ASN A 417 -49.44 -33.14 24.77
C ASN A 417 -50.76 -33.05 25.54
N LYS A 418 -51.27 -31.84 25.80
CA LYS A 418 -52.60 -31.64 26.38
C LYS A 418 -53.69 -32.18 25.47
N GLU A 419 -53.59 -31.95 24.16
CA GLU A 419 -54.59 -32.39 23.19
C GLU A 419 -54.64 -33.93 23.08
N LYS A 420 -53.49 -34.60 23.06
CA LYS A 420 -53.40 -36.07 23.16
C LYS A 420 -54.10 -36.61 24.42
N ALA A 421 -53.92 -35.95 25.56
CA ALA A 421 -54.59 -36.34 26.80
C ALA A 421 -56.12 -36.15 26.75
N VAL A 422 -56.59 -35.05 26.12
CA VAL A 422 -58.02 -34.79 25.93
C VAL A 422 -58.66 -35.81 24.97
N ALA A 423 -57.95 -36.21 23.90
CA ALA A 423 -58.42 -37.22 22.96
C ALA A 423 -58.68 -38.57 23.67
N ILE A 424 -57.75 -38.99 24.54
CA ILE A 424 -57.88 -40.21 25.36
C ILE A 424 -59.11 -40.10 26.28
N LEU A 425 -59.27 -38.96 26.98
CA LEU A 425 -60.43 -38.72 27.84
C LEU A 425 -61.76 -38.78 27.09
N LYS A 426 -61.84 -38.21 25.87
CA LYS A 426 -63.03 -38.31 25.02
C LYS A 426 -63.34 -39.76 24.65
N GLU A 427 -62.32 -40.53 24.32
CA GLU A 427 -62.48 -41.94 23.98
C GLU A 427 -62.99 -42.77 25.17
N ASP A 428 -62.47 -42.50 26.37
CA ASP A 428 -62.91 -43.14 27.61
C ASP A 428 -64.34 -42.74 28.00
N ILE A 429 -64.69 -41.45 27.87
CA ILE A 429 -66.07 -40.99 28.07
C ILE A 429 -67.02 -41.68 27.09
N ASN A 430 -66.64 -41.82 25.81
CA ASN A 430 -67.46 -42.52 24.83
C ASN A 430 -67.67 -43.99 25.19
N LYS A 431 -66.63 -44.69 25.66
CA LYS A 431 -66.75 -46.07 26.17
C LYS A 431 -67.69 -46.15 27.37
N ILE A 432 -67.62 -45.19 28.30
CA ILE A 432 -68.52 -45.12 29.46
C ILE A 432 -69.96 -44.85 29.02
N ILE A 433 -70.19 -43.94 28.07
CA ILE A 433 -71.52 -43.65 27.52
C ILE A 433 -72.11 -44.89 26.83
N GLU A 434 -71.33 -45.60 26.02
CA GLU A 434 -71.73 -46.88 25.42
C GLU A 434 -72.09 -47.93 26.48
N TYR A 435 -71.29 -48.05 27.53
CA TYR A 435 -71.58 -48.94 28.66
C TYR A 435 -72.90 -48.58 29.37
N ILE A 436 -73.13 -47.28 29.64
CA ILE A 436 -74.38 -46.79 30.26
C ILE A 436 -75.58 -47.09 29.35
N LYS A 437 -75.48 -46.86 28.04
CA LYS A 437 -76.54 -47.24 27.08
C LYS A 437 -76.85 -48.73 27.16
N GLY A 438 -75.83 -49.59 27.25
CA GLY A 438 -75.99 -51.03 27.42
C GLY A 438 -76.70 -51.42 28.71
N ILE A 439 -76.39 -50.74 29.83
CA ILE A 439 -77.10 -50.93 31.11
C ILE A 439 -78.56 -50.50 31.00
N ILE A 440 -78.84 -49.34 30.39
CA ILE A 440 -80.20 -48.83 30.21
C ILE A 440 -81.06 -49.84 29.46
N GLU A 441 -80.53 -50.48 28.41
CA GLU A 441 -81.29 -51.52 27.69
C GLU A 441 -81.54 -52.78 28.54
N LYS A 442 -80.56 -53.25 29.32
CA LYS A 442 -80.78 -54.37 30.24
C LYS A 442 -81.83 -54.06 31.30
N LEU A 443 -81.87 -52.84 31.83
CA LEU A 443 -82.90 -52.40 32.77
C LEU A 443 -84.29 -52.39 32.12
N LYS A 444 -84.42 -51.96 30.87
CA LYS A 444 -85.70 -52.04 30.12
C LYS A 444 -86.17 -53.49 29.96
N GLN A 445 -85.25 -54.42 29.66
CA GLN A 445 -85.56 -55.86 29.58
C GLN A 445 -86.03 -56.43 30.92
N LEU A 446 -85.41 -56.04 32.03
CA LEU A 446 -85.82 -56.45 33.38
C LEU A 446 -87.21 -55.91 33.75
N ILE A 447 -87.50 -54.65 33.43
CA ILE A 447 -88.83 -54.05 33.64
C ILE A 447 -89.90 -54.79 32.81
N SER A 448 -89.58 -55.20 31.57
CA SER A 448 -90.46 -56.04 30.75
C SER A 448 -90.72 -57.39 31.40
N ALA A 449 -89.68 -58.09 31.85
CA ALA A 449 -89.82 -59.40 32.49
C ALA A 449 -90.63 -59.32 33.80
N ASN A 450 -90.50 -58.23 34.56
CA ASN A 450 -91.27 -58.03 35.78
C ASN A 450 -92.78 -57.85 35.51
N LYS A 451 -93.14 -57.17 34.40
CA LYS A 451 -94.55 -57.08 33.95
C LYS A 451 -95.13 -58.43 33.54
N ASP A 452 -94.32 -59.30 32.94
CA ASP A 452 -94.74 -60.66 32.60
C ASP A 452 -94.94 -61.52 33.86
N PHE A 453 -94.11 -61.31 34.88
CA PHE A 453 -94.25 -61.97 36.18
C PHE A 453 -95.56 -61.62 36.89
N ASP A 454 -95.94 -60.33 36.93
CA ASP A 454 -97.23 -59.88 37.49
C ASP A 454 -98.43 -60.50 36.75
N LYS A 455 -98.31 -60.69 35.44
CA LYS A 455 -99.35 -61.30 34.61
C LYS A 455 -99.52 -62.80 34.89
N ILE A 456 -98.42 -63.50 35.12
CA ILE A 456 -98.43 -64.92 35.53
C ILE A 456 -98.99 -65.06 36.95
N PHE A 457 -98.65 -64.14 37.86
CA PHE A 457 -99.17 -64.15 39.24
C PHE A 457 -100.70 -64.02 39.27
N GLN A 458 -101.28 -63.13 38.46
CA GLN A 458 -102.74 -63.01 38.34
C GLN A 458 -103.41 -64.27 37.76
N GLN A 459 -102.76 -64.98 36.83
CA GLN A 459 -103.27 -66.25 36.30
C GLN A 459 -103.26 -67.37 37.36
N VAL A 460 -102.24 -67.41 38.23
CA VAL A 460 -102.18 -68.36 39.34
C VAL A 460 -103.28 -68.06 40.37
N GLU A 461 -103.55 -66.78 40.68
CA GLU A 461 -104.66 -66.38 41.55
C GLU A 461 -106.04 -66.78 40.99
N GLN A 462 -106.25 -66.71 39.68
CA GLN A 462 -107.46 -67.22 39.04
C GLN A 462 -107.62 -68.73 39.20
N LEU A 463 -106.54 -69.50 39.01
CA LEU A 463 -106.56 -70.97 39.15
C LEU A 463 -106.84 -71.41 40.60
N ILE A 464 -106.34 -70.67 41.60
CA ILE A 464 -106.62 -70.94 43.02
C ILE A 464 -108.11 -70.71 43.35
N ASN A 465 -108.71 -69.66 42.79
CA ASN A 465 -110.13 -69.34 43.00
C ASN A 465 -111.06 -70.34 42.29
N GLU A 466 -110.69 -70.86 41.13
CA GLU A 466 -111.47 -71.89 40.41
C GLU A 466 -111.44 -73.27 41.11
N ALA A 467 -110.33 -73.61 41.78
CA ALA A 467 -110.19 -74.87 42.51
C ALA A 467 -111.05 -74.94 43.78
N LEU A 468 -111.35 -73.80 44.41
CA LEU A 468 -112.18 -73.70 45.62
C LEU A 468 -113.67 -73.90 45.33
N PHE A 469 -114.15 -73.57 44.13
CA PHE A 469 -115.57 -73.70 43.74
C PHE A 469 -116.00 -75.14 43.38
N ASN A 470 -115.06 -76.01 42.99
CA ASN A 470 -115.37 -77.39 42.57
C ASN A 470 -115.44 -78.40 43.74
N LYS A 471 -115.17 -77.98 44.98
CA LYS A 471 -115.22 -78.85 46.16
C LYS A 471 -116.65 -79.10 46.64
N ASP A 472 -117.50 -78.08 46.62
CA ASP A 472 -118.89 -78.16 47.07
C ASP A 472 -119.78 -78.96 46.11
N GLN A 473 -119.45 -78.95 44.81
CA GLN A 473 -120.18 -79.71 43.79
C GLN A 473 -119.86 -81.22 43.83
N PHE A 474 -118.70 -81.61 44.37
CA PHE A 474 -118.30 -83.01 44.51
C PHE A 474 -118.90 -83.67 45.76
N GLU A 475 -119.05 -82.94 46.88
CA GLU A 475 -119.71 -83.44 48.09
C GLU A 475 -121.22 -83.64 47.91
N HIS A 476 -121.88 -82.80 47.10
CA HIS A 476 -123.32 -82.94 46.85
C HIS A 476 -123.66 -84.19 46.01
N ASN A 477 -122.85 -84.52 45.00
CA ASN A 477 -123.04 -85.70 44.15
C ASN A 477 -122.73 -87.03 44.86
N LYS A 478 -121.90 -87.00 45.92
CA LYS A 478 -121.60 -88.18 46.75
C LYS A 478 -122.78 -88.58 47.66
N ASN A 479 -123.53 -87.61 48.18
CA ASN A 479 -124.67 -87.87 49.07
C ASN A 479 -125.92 -88.36 48.30
N ASP A 480 -126.13 -87.92 47.06
CA ASP A 480 -127.25 -88.39 46.22
C ASP A 480 -127.11 -89.86 45.79
N LEU A 481 -125.88 -90.34 45.56
CA LEU A 481 -125.61 -91.74 45.25
C LEU A 481 -125.82 -92.68 46.46
N HIS A 482 -125.66 -92.19 47.68
CA HIS A 482 -125.83 -92.99 48.89
C HIS A 482 -127.30 -93.22 49.28
N THR A 483 -128.22 -92.41 48.74
CA THR A 483 -129.66 -92.44 49.06
C THR A 483 -130.49 -93.23 48.05
N LYS A 484 -129.94 -93.58 46.88
CA LYS A 484 -130.57 -94.50 45.89
C LYS A 484 -130.27 -95.98 46.12
N MET A 485 -129.51 -96.34 47.16
CA MET A 485 -129.22 -97.74 47.55
C MET A 485 -130.00 -98.21 48.80
N LYS A 486 -131.18 -97.65 49.05
CA LYS A 486 -132.16 -98.20 50.01
C LYS A 486 -133.57 -98.20 49.45
#